data_AF-R0MH43-F1
#
_entry.id   AF-R0MH43-F1
#
_cell.length_a   1.000
_cell.length_b   1.000
_cell.length_c   1.000
_cell.angle_alpha   90.00
_cell.angle_beta   90.00
_cell.angle_gamma   90.00
#
_symmetry.space_group_name_H-M   'P 1'
#
loop_
_entity.id
_entity.type
_entity.pdbx_description
1 polymer ?
#
loop_
_entity_poly.entity_id
_entity_poly.type
_entity_poly.pdbx_seq_one_letter_code
_entity_poly.pdbx_strand_id
1 'polypeptide(L)'
;MSLLYLAYISLMFLVTRCLFLSDIQTLHIDIFIIVPFMYLISNFNRSDSLYSSHPTNSILGFSDLIPFFSSTLMQILIISFFCFYGHKSEKITEISKAGTLVFFVSSFQSVFNGIYLSDCTPHRESIFTNKKILIFGLLIFFLNFMLLFLTYSAYGFCG
;
A
#
# COMPACT_ATOMS: atom_id res chain seq x y z
N MET A 1 5.35 5.94 -8.15
CA MET A 1 4.49 7.14 -8.24
C MET A 1 3.18 6.96 -7.45
N SER A 2 2.42 5.88 -7.63
CA SER A 2 1.14 5.65 -6.90
C SER A 2 1.29 5.57 -5.39
N LEU A 3 2.33 4.87 -4.90
CA LEU A 3 2.58 4.69 -3.47
C LEU A 3 2.87 6.03 -2.74
N LEU A 4 3.61 6.94 -3.39
CA LEU A 4 3.90 8.28 -2.86
C LEU A 4 2.67 9.19 -2.84
N TYR A 5 1.85 9.13 -3.89
CA TYR A 5 0.60 9.87 -3.96
C TYR A 5 -0.41 9.38 -2.92
N LEU A 6 -0.49 8.06 -2.71
CA LEU A 6 -1.30 7.45 -1.65
C LEU A 6 -0.84 7.91 -0.26
N ALA A 7 0.47 7.89 0.02
CA ALA A 7 1.02 8.36 1.29
C ALA A 7 0.65 9.84 1.54
N TYR A 8 0.74 10.69 0.51
CA TYR A 8 0.37 12.10 0.60
C TYR A 8 -1.13 12.31 0.87
N ILE A 9 -2.01 11.59 0.18
CA ILE A 9 -3.46 11.71 0.43
C ILE A 9 -3.84 11.17 1.80
N SER A 10 -3.24 10.04 2.21
CA SER A 10 -3.43 9.48 3.54
C SER A 10 -3.05 10.49 4.62
N LEU A 11 -1.90 11.17 4.45
CA LEU A 11 -1.46 12.24 5.33
C LEU A 11 -2.45 13.41 5.36
N MET A 12 -2.98 13.86 4.21
CA MET A 12 -3.97 14.93 4.15
C MET A 12 -5.25 14.60 4.91
N PHE A 13 -5.76 13.37 4.77
CA PHE A 13 -6.95 12.90 5.50
C PHE A 13 -6.69 12.73 7.00
N LEU A 14 -5.52 12.20 7.37
CA LEU A 14 -5.11 12.05 8.77
C LEU A 14 -4.99 13.42 9.46
N VAL A 15 -4.37 14.40 8.80
CA VAL A 15 -4.22 15.77 9.31
C VAL A 15 -5.56 16.48 9.44
N THR A 16 -6.45 16.38 8.43
CA THR A 16 -7.78 17.02 8.51
C THR A 16 -8.70 16.41 9.56
N ARG A 17 -8.50 15.14 9.89
CA ARG A 17 -9.28 14.43 10.93
C ARG A 17 -8.61 14.40 12.30
N CYS A 18 -7.45 15.03 12.43
CA CYS A 18 -6.61 14.97 13.62
C CYS A 18 -6.31 13.54 14.11
N LEU A 19 -6.08 12.62 13.17
CA LEU A 19 -5.80 11.23 13.48
C LEU A 19 -4.29 11.04 13.64
N PHE A 20 -3.86 10.60 14.82
CA PHE A 20 -2.46 10.25 15.06
C PHE A 20 -2.08 9.00 14.27
N LEU A 21 -1.09 9.13 13.41
CA LEU A 21 -0.27 8.02 12.96
C LEU A 21 1.09 8.21 13.61
N SER A 22 1.56 7.21 14.36
CA SER A 22 2.89 7.29 14.97
C SER A 22 3.97 7.35 13.88
N ASP A 23 5.06 8.06 14.12
CA ASP A 23 6.22 8.06 13.22
C ASP A 23 6.72 6.63 12.94
N ILE A 24 6.59 5.73 13.92
CA ILE A 24 6.94 4.30 13.77
C ILE A 24 6.01 3.60 12.77
N GLN A 25 4.72 3.92 12.76
CA GLN A 25 3.74 3.37 11.82
C GLN A 25 4.02 3.85 10.39
N THR A 26 4.38 5.13 10.23
CA THR A 26 4.79 5.67 8.93
C THR A 26 6.08 5.00 8.44
N LEU A 27 7.10 4.91 9.30
CA LEU A 27 8.36 4.24 8.99
C LEU A 27 8.16 2.74 8.66
N HIS A 28 7.20 2.07 9.31
CA HIS A 28 6.85 0.69 8.98
C HIS A 28 6.43 0.55 7.52
N ILE A 29 5.52 1.41 7.06
CA ILE A 29 5.05 1.37 5.66
C ILE A 29 6.18 1.73 4.70
N ASP A 30 6.90 2.83 4.95
CA ASP A 30 7.89 3.32 4.01
C ASP A 30 9.13 2.40 3.93
N ILE A 31 9.72 2.06 5.07
CA ILE A 31 11.00 1.34 5.13
C ILE A 31 10.82 -0.16 5.02
N PHE A 32 9.80 -0.74 5.65
CA PHE A 32 9.66 -2.20 5.71
C PHE A 32 8.76 -2.76 4.61
N ILE A 33 7.92 -1.93 3.98
CA ILE A 33 7.03 -2.39 2.89
C ILE A 33 7.47 -1.78 1.57
N ILE A 34 7.43 -0.45 1.43
CA ILE A 34 7.62 0.22 0.14
C ILE A 34 9.04 0.03 -0.39
N VAL A 35 10.07 0.35 0.40
CA VAL A 35 11.48 0.28 -0.05
C VAL A 35 11.86 -1.14 -0.53
N PRO A 36 11.59 -2.22 0.22
CA PRO A 36 11.92 -3.57 -0.24
C PRO A 36 11.10 -4.00 -1.46
N PHE A 37 9.82 -3.61 -1.54
CA PHE A 37 9.01 -3.85 -2.74
C PHE A 37 9.64 -3.17 -3.96
N MET A 38 10.00 -1.89 -3.86
CA MET A 38 10.66 -1.15 -4.95
C MET A 38 11.98 -1.83 -5.36
N TYR A 39 12.78 -2.28 -4.39
CA TYR A 39 14.01 -3.01 -4.67
C TYR A 39 13.75 -4.33 -5.41
N LEU A 40 12.77 -5.12 -4.98
CA LEU A 40 12.45 -6.39 -5.63
C LEU A 40 11.86 -6.18 -7.03
N ILE A 41 11.02 -5.17 -7.22
CA ILE A 41 10.45 -4.78 -8.52
C ILE A 41 11.56 -4.28 -9.47
N SER A 42 12.63 -3.67 -8.96
CA SER A 42 13.75 -3.28 -9.83
C SER A 42 14.55 -4.49 -10.36
N ASN A 43 14.41 -5.66 -9.73
CA ASN A 43 15.18 -6.87 -10.00
C ASN A 43 14.37 -7.97 -10.73
N PHE A 44 13.40 -7.58 -11.57
CA PHE A 44 12.68 -8.53 -12.43
C PHE A 44 13.58 -9.09 -13.53
N ASN A 45 13.43 -10.39 -13.83
CA ASN A 45 14.08 -10.97 -15.00
C ASN A 45 13.38 -10.51 -16.29
N ARG A 46 14.17 -10.37 -17.35
CA ARG A 46 13.64 -10.20 -18.72
C ARG A 46 12.84 -11.43 -19.13
N SER A 47 11.88 -11.25 -20.04
CA SER A 47 11.23 -12.39 -20.68
C SER A 47 12.20 -13.17 -21.56
N ASP A 48 12.03 -14.49 -21.65
CA ASP A 48 12.86 -15.38 -22.49
C ASP A 48 12.53 -15.25 -23.98
N SER A 49 11.36 -14.69 -24.31
CA SER A 49 10.87 -14.49 -25.67
C SER A 49 11.04 -13.04 -26.14
N LEU A 50 11.36 -12.90 -27.43
CA LEU A 50 11.32 -11.62 -28.13
C LEU A 50 9.89 -11.34 -28.58
N TYR A 51 9.35 -10.19 -28.17
CA TYR A 51 8.01 -9.74 -28.56
C TYR A 51 8.11 -8.64 -29.63
N SER A 52 7.14 -8.62 -30.54
CA SER A 52 7.03 -7.60 -31.59
C SER A 52 6.55 -6.24 -31.07
N SER A 53 5.91 -6.20 -29.90
CA SER A 53 5.55 -4.95 -29.23
C SER A 53 6.81 -4.26 -28.72
N HIS A 54 6.87 -2.94 -28.88
CA HIS A 54 7.94 -2.15 -28.28
C HIS A 54 7.58 -1.78 -26.84
N PRO A 55 8.58 -1.70 -25.94
CA PRO A 55 8.36 -1.12 -24.61
C PRO A 55 7.87 0.32 -24.76
N THR A 56 6.99 0.75 -23.86
CA THR A 56 6.46 2.10 -23.85
C THR A 56 7.57 3.11 -23.51
N ASN A 57 7.75 4.12 -24.36
CA ASN A 57 8.74 5.19 -24.14
C ASN A 57 8.23 6.30 -23.21
N SER A 58 6.95 6.28 -22.83
CA SER A 58 6.36 7.25 -21.91
C SER A 58 6.40 6.72 -20.48
N ILE A 59 6.80 7.56 -19.54
CA ILE A 59 6.78 7.26 -18.11
C ILE A 59 5.34 7.00 -17.59
N LEU A 60 4.33 7.61 -18.24
CA LEU A 60 2.90 7.43 -17.93
C LEU A 60 2.12 7.35 -19.24
N GLY A 61 1.91 6.13 -19.75
CA GLY A 61 1.02 5.91 -20.88
C GLY A 61 -0.45 6.08 -20.46
N PHE A 62 -1.33 6.39 -21.41
CA PHE A 62 -2.77 6.46 -21.12
C PHE A 62 -3.33 5.11 -20.63
N SER A 63 -2.74 4.01 -21.10
CA SER A 63 -3.01 2.65 -20.62
C SER A 63 -2.69 2.45 -19.14
N ASP A 64 -1.72 3.20 -18.61
CA ASP A 64 -1.23 3.08 -17.24
C ASP A 64 -1.95 4.06 -16.30
N LEU A 65 -2.48 5.16 -16.86
CA LEU A 65 -3.27 6.15 -16.13
C LEU A 65 -4.58 5.56 -15.59
N ILE A 66 -5.28 4.74 -16.39
CA ILE A 66 -6.55 4.13 -15.98
C ILE A 66 -6.39 3.26 -14.72
N PRO A 67 -5.50 2.24 -14.68
CA PRO A 67 -5.30 1.43 -13.48
C PRO A 67 -4.71 2.25 -12.32
N PHE A 68 -3.91 3.28 -12.60
CA PHE A 68 -3.41 4.20 -11.59
C PHE A 68 -4.55 4.99 -10.91
N PHE A 69 -5.42 5.63 -11.68
CA PHE A 69 -6.52 6.43 -11.14
C PHE A 69 -7.58 5.55 -10.48
N SER A 70 -7.91 4.39 -11.05
CA SER A 70 -8.89 3.48 -10.46
C SER A 70 -8.41 2.93 -9.12
N SER A 71 -7.16 2.48 -9.01
CA SER A 71 -6.58 1.99 -7.75
C SER A 71 -6.51 3.09 -6.71
N THR A 72 -6.07 4.29 -7.10
CA THR A 72 -5.99 5.46 -6.23
C THR A 72 -7.36 5.88 -5.69
N LEU A 73 -8.37 5.95 -6.55
CA LEU A 73 -9.73 6.32 -6.16
C LEU A 73 -10.32 5.30 -5.19
N MET A 74 -10.15 4.01 -5.46
CA MET A 74 -10.58 2.95 -4.54
C MET A 74 -9.89 3.06 -3.18
N GLN A 75 -8.59 3.38 -3.16
CA GLN A 75 -7.85 3.56 -1.91
C GLN A 75 -8.35 4.73 -1.10
N ILE A 76 -8.62 5.87 -1.75
CA ILE A 76 -9.20 7.06 -1.10
C ILE A 76 -10.55 6.71 -0.48
N LEU A 77 -11.42 6.00 -1.20
CA LEU A 77 -12.75 5.63 -0.69
C LEU A 77 -12.65 4.72 0.54
N ILE A 78 -11.78 3.72 0.50
CA ILE A 78 -11.57 2.80 1.63
C ILE A 78 -11.01 3.55 2.84
N ILE A 79 -9.95 4.35 2.65
CA ILE A 79 -9.35 5.14 3.74
C ILE A 79 -10.38 6.11 4.33
N SER A 80 -11.14 6.80 3.47
CA SER A 80 -12.19 7.72 3.90
C SER A 80 -13.23 7.00 4.76
N PHE A 81 -13.71 5.83 4.32
CA PHE A 81 -14.66 5.01 5.08
C PHE A 81 -14.12 4.67 6.49
N PHE A 82 -12.87 4.24 6.61
CA PHE A 82 -12.26 3.94 7.91
C PHE A 82 -11.95 5.19 8.75
N CYS A 83 -11.65 6.34 8.14
CA CYS A 83 -11.48 7.62 8.84
C CYS A 83 -12.79 8.12 9.49
N PHE A 84 -13.95 7.69 8.99
CA PHE A 84 -15.26 7.96 9.59
C PHE A 84 -15.66 6.92 10.65
N TYR A 85 -14.91 5.83 10.79
CA TYR A 85 -15.16 4.81 11.80
C TYR A 85 -14.63 5.25 13.17
N GLY A 86 -15.53 5.61 14.08
CA GLY A 86 -15.23 6.04 15.44
C GLY A 86 -15.36 7.55 15.67
N HIS A 87 -15.25 7.97 16.94
CA HIS A 87 -15.35 9.37 17.32
C HIS A 87 -14.12 10.17 16.88
N LYS A 88 -14.34 11.44 16.51
CA LYS A 88 -13.27 12.40 16.22
C LYS A 88 -12.47 12.63 17.51
N SER A 89 -11.15 12.47 17.46
CA SER A 89 -10.30 12.83 18.61
C SER A 89 -10.19 14.35 18.73
N GLU A 90 -10.11 14.84 19.96
CA GLU A 90 -9.89 16.25 20.27
C GLU A 90 -8.44 16.69 20.02
N LYS A 91 -7.48 15.76 20.00
CA LYS A 91 -6.05 16.04 19.85
C LYS A 91 -5.37 15.08 18.88
N ILE A 92 -4.53 15.64 18.00
CA ILE A 92 -3.75 14.89 16.99
C ILE A 92 -2.85 13.83 17.62
N THR A 93 -2.48 13.95 18.89
CA THR A 93 -1.53 13.04 19.56
C THR A 93 -2.20 11.83 20.23
N GLU A 94 -3.53 11.76 20.27
CA GLU A 94 -4.22 10.66 20.95
C GLU A 94 -4.28 9.43 20.04
N ILE A 95 -3.90 8.28 20.60
CA ILE A 95 -4.02 7.00 19.92
C ILE A 95 -5.51 6.76 19.64
N SER A 96 -5.85 6.67 18.37
CA SER A 96 -7.24 6.47 17.94
C SER A 96 -7.42 5.10 17.28
N LYS A 97 -8.56 4.48 17.54
CA LYS A 97 -8.98 3.24 16.86
C LYS A 97 -9.07 3.46 15.34
N ALA A 98 -9.58 4.62 14.93
CA ALA A 98 -9.65 5.04 13.54
C ALA A 98 -8.26 5.13 12.90
N GLY A 99 -7.30 5.81 13.54
CA GLY A 99 -5.93 5.92 13.04
C GLY A 99 -5.22 4.56 12.94
N THR A 100 -5.46 3.67 13.90
CA THR A 100 -4.94 2.29 13.88
C THR A 100 -5.52 1.48 12.72
N LEU A 101 -6.82 1.60 12.43
CA LEU A 101 -7.43 0.95 11.27
C LEU A 101 -6.90 1.51 9.96
N VAL A 102 -6.78 2.83 9.85
CA VAL A 102 -6.20 3.50 8.68
C VAL A 102 -4.77 3.02 8.45
N PHE A 103 -3.95 2.90 9.49
CA PHE A 103 -2.60 2.31 9.39
C PHE A 103 -2.62 0.92 8.73
N PHE A 104 -3.41 -0.02 9.26
CA PHE A 104 -3.45 -1.39 8.72
C PHE A 104 -4.00 -1.43 7.30
N VAL A 105 -5.04 -0.66 7.02
CA VAL A 105 -5.62 -0.53 5.67
C VAL A 105 -4.58 0.00 4.68
N SER A 106 -3.89 1.10 5.00
CA SER A 106 -2.84 1.68 4.16
C SER A 106 -1.67 0.71 3.96
N SER A 107 -1.31 -0.06 4.99
CA SER A 107 -0.29 -1.10 4.92
C SER A 107 -0.68 -2.22 3.94
N PHE A 108 -1.89 -2.78 4.06
CA PHE A 108 -2.39 -3.79 3.13
C PHE A 108 -2.49 -3.25 1.70
N GLN A 109 -3.05 -2.05 1.53
CA GLN A 109 -3.14 -1.39 0.23
C GLN A 109 -1.76 -1.20 -0.42
N SER A 110 -0.72 -0.90 0.36
CA SER A 110 0.66 -0.76 -0.14
C SER A 110 1.20 -2.08 -0.68
N VAL A 111 0.95 -3.21 0.01
CA VAL A 111 1.31 -4.55 -0.46
C VAL A 111 0.56 -4.89 -1.76
N PHE A 112 -0.76 -4.68 -1.78
CA PHE A 112 -1.58 -4.96 -2.97
C PHE A 112 -1.16 -4.10 -4.17
N ASN A 113 -0.89 -2.81 -3.98
CA ASN A 113 -0.37 -1.94 -5.03
C ASN A 113 0.98 -2.39 -5.55
N GLY A 114 1.88 -2.80 -4.65
CA GLY A 114 3.19 -3.33 -5.00
C GLY A 114 3.08 -4.56 -5.90
N ILE A 115 2.03 -5.36 -5.77
CA ILE A 115 1.79 -6.53 -6.64
C ILE A 115 1.02 -6.12 -7.92
N TYR A 116 -0.14 -5.48 -7.77
CA TYR A 116 -1.06 -5.21 -8.87
C TYR A 116 -0.48 -4.25 -9.93
N LEU A 117 0.18 -3.17 -9.52
CA LEU A 117 0.72 -2.16 -10.44
C LEU A 117 2.10 -2.55 -10.99
N SER A 118 2.63 -3.70 -10.58
CA SER A 118 3.96 -4.17 -10.96
C SER A 118 3.90 -5.35 -11.93
N ASP A 119 2.79 -5.61 -12.60
CA ASP A 119 2.77 -6.51 -13.75
C ASP A 119 3.04 -5.72 -15.04
N CYS A 120 4.06 -6.12 -15.80
CA CYS A 120 4.36 -5.54 -17.12
C CYS A 120 4.71 -6.66 -18.11
N THR A 121 3.94 -7.74 -18.08
CA THR A 121 3.90 -8.69 -19.19
C THR A 121 3.54 -7.96 -20.49
N PRO A 122 4.13 -8.31 -21.64
CA PRO A 122 4.95 -9.51 -21.88
C PRO A 122 6.48 -9.33 -21.75
N HIS A 123 6.98 -8.11 -21.54
CA HIS A 123 8.42 -7.80 -21.65
C HIS A 123 9.28 -8.29 -20.48
N ARG A 124 8.67 -8.54 -19.32
CA ARG A 124 9.31 -9.13 -18.14
C ARG A 124 8.56 -10.38 -17.69
N GLU A 125 9.22 -11.17 -16.84
CA GLU A 125 8.55 -12.26 -16.15
C GLU A 125 7.29 -11.75 -15.41
N SER A 126 6.23 -12.57 -15.38
CA SER A 126 5.02 -12.20 -14.63
C SER A 126 5.34 -12.17 -13.14
N ILE A 127 4.68 -11.25 -12.42
CA ILE A 127 4.81 -11.14 -10.97
C ILE A 127 4.39 -12.43 -10.25
N PHE A 128 3.45 -13.18 -10.82
CA PHE A 128 3.01 -14.45 -10.26
C PHE A 128 4.04 -15.58 -10.41
N THR A 129 5.04 -15.39 -11.27
CA THR A 129 6.17 -16.32 -11.43
C THR A 129 7.34 -15.94 -10.54
N ASN A 130 7.48 -14.65 -10.19
CA ASN A 130 8.55 -14.17 -9.33
C ASN A 130 8.29 -14.54 -7.85
N LYS A 131 8.81 -15.71 -7.46
CA LYS A 131 8.68 -16.25 -6.10
C LYS A 131 9.19 -15.28 -5.01
N LYS A 132 10.21 -14.46 -5.30
CA LYS A 132 10.78 -13.53 -4.30
C LYS A 132 9.75 -12.48 -3.90
N ILE A 133 9.08 -11.87 -4.88
CA ILE A 133 8.06 -10.84 -4.65
C ILE A 133 6.83 -11.46 -3.97
N LEU A 134 6.39 -12.64 -4.42
CA LEU A 134 5.25 -13.31 -3.80
C LEU A 134 5.50 -13.71 -2.35
N ILE A 135 6.65 -14.33 -2.06
CA ILE A 135 7.02 -14.72 -0.69
C ILE A 135 7.14 -13.48 0.20
N PHE A 136 7.78 -12.41 -0.29
CA PHE A 136 7.89 -11.16 0.44
C PHE A 136 6.52 -10.54 0.72
N GLY A 137 5.66 -10.44 -0.29
CA GLY A 137 4.31 -9.92 -0.15
C GLY A 137 3.47 -10.72 0.85
N LEU A 138 3.54 -12.05 0.80
CA LEU A 138 2.87 -12.94 1.76
C LEU A 138 3.41 -12.77 3.19
N LEU A 139 4.72 -12.65 3.35
CA LEU A 139 5.36 -12.45 4.66
C LEU A 139 4.92 -11.13 5.27
N ILE A 140 4.95 -10.04 4.51
CA ILE A 140 4.49 -8.73 4.98
C ILE A 140 2.98 -8.74 5.27
N PHE A 141 2.18 -9.39 4.43
CA PHE A 141 0.74 -9.54 4.66
C PHE A 141 0.48 -10.27 5.99
N PHE A 142 1.17 -11.38 6.21
CA PHE A 142 1.08 -12.16 7.45
C PHE A 142 1.55 -11.36 8.67
N LEU A 143 2.67 -10.64 8.57
CA LEU A 143 3.17 -9.79 9.65
C LEU A 143 2.16 -8.70 10.04
N ASN A 144 1.58 -8.01 9.05
CA ASN A 144 0.56 -7.00 9.31
C ASN A 144 -0.71 -7.60 9.91
N PHE A 145 -1.11 -8.80 9.49
CA PHE A 145 -2.23 -9.51 10.09
C PHE A 145 -1.95 -9.88 11.55
N MET A 146 -0.75 -10.37 11.86
CA MET A 146 -0.34 -10.68 13.24
C MET A 146 -0.30 -9.43 14.12
N LEU A 147 0.22 -8.31 13.60
CA LEU A 147 0.22 -7.03 14.30
C LEU A 147 -1.21 -6.53 14.55
N LEU A 148 -2.11 -6.68 13.59
CA LEU A 148 -3.53 -6.34 13.76
C LEU A 148 -4.16 -7.21 14.85
N PHE A 149 -3.93 -8.52 14.82
CA PHE A 149 -4.45 -9.44 15.83
C PHE A 149 -3.93 -9.13 17.24
N LEU A 150 -2.64 -8.87 17.38
CA LEU A 150 -2.02 -8.47 18.65
C LEU A 150 -2.59 -7.14 19.16
N THR A 151 -2.80 -6.18 18.27
CA THR A 151 -3.39 -4.88 18.63
C THR A 151 -4.84 -5.06 19.07
N TYR A 152 -5.60 -5.91 18.36
CA TYR A 152 -6.96 -6.26 18.72
C TYR A 152 -7.05 -6.96 20.08
N SER A 153 -6.16 -7.93 20.35
CA SER A 153 -6.18 -8.69 21.61
C SER A 153 -5.70 -7.88 22.81
N ALA A 154 -4.73 -6.97 22.62
CA ALA A 154 -4.19 -6.13 23.68
C ALA A 154 -5.12 -4.97 24.07
N TYR A 155 -5.77 -4.34 23.09
CA TYR A 155 -6.54 -3.10 23.32
C TYR A 155 -8.05 -3.27 23.22
N GLY A 156 -8.54 -4.38 22.64
CA GLY A 156 -9.96 -4.63 22.40
C GLY A 156 -10.60 -3.56 21.51
N PHE A 157 -11.00 -3.91 20.29
CA PHE A 157 -11.94 -3.07 19.54
C PHE A 157 -13.36 -3.21 20.12
N CYS A 158 -13.53 -2.96 21.43
CA CYS A 158 -14.85 -2.92 22.08
C CYS A 158 -15.39 -1.50 22.08
N GLY A 159 -16.53 -1.33 21.44
CA GLY A 159 -17.27 -0.08 21.22
C GLY A 159 -17.79 -0.07 19.80
#